data_AF-D5AD30-F1
#
_entry.id   AF-D5AD30-F1
#
_cell.length_a   1.000
_cell.length_b   1.000
_cell.length_c   1.000
_cell.angle_alpha   90.00
_cell.angle_beta   90.00
_cell.angle_gamma   90.00
#
_symmetry.space_group_name_H-M   'P 1'
#
loop_
_entity.id
_entity.type
_entity.pdbx_description
1 polymer ?
#
loop_
_entity_poly.entity_id
_entity_poly.type
_entity_poly.pdbx_seq_one_letter_code
_entity_poly.pdbx_strand_id
1 'polypeptide(L)'
;MWPPTMYGVPYGLRKIVEYIKRRYLNPAIFITENGFGNVRNDSSSWSQIRNDTFRVDYIQSSLHYLAIAMRGGADVRGYFVWSLLDNFEWIYGYTSMFGLYYVDFIDGSLRRYPKLSAHWYRNFLHDDDYGAGVVVNRNEFGVQSLQLQTAHRYPPPYPNHKRHQHTNLTEIE
;
A
#
# COMPACT_ATOMS: atom_id res chain seq x y z
N MET A 1 -16.08 -8.87 12.57
CA MET A 1 -15.14 -8.01 13.32
C MET A 1 -13.82 -8.05 12.57
N TRP A 2 -13.29 -6.92 12.10
CA TRP A 2 -12.01 -6.82 11.38
C TRP A 2 -10.83 -7.27 12.29
N PRO A 3 -9.78 -7.95 11.78
CA PRO A 3 -8.51 -8.05 12.50
C PRO A 3 -7.95 -6.62 12.62
N PRO A 4 -7.62 -6.13 13.83
CA PRO A 4 -7.42 -4.69 14.08
C PRO A 4 -6.21 -4.00 13.44
N THR A 5 -5.44 -4.60 12.51
CA THR A 5 -4.00 -4.29 12.52
C THR A 5 -3.35 -3.84 11.20
N MET A 6 -4.07 -3.59 10.10
CA MET A 6 -3.44 -3.02 8.89
C MET A 6 -4.14 -1.77 8.36
N TYR A 7 -3.54 -0.61 8.64
CA TYR A 7 -3.88 0.65 7.99
C TYR A 7 -3.06 0.80 6.71
N GLY A 8 -3.71 1.18 5.62
CA GLY A 8 -3.02 1.50 4.37
C GLY A 8 -2.24 2.80 4.53
N VAL A 9 -0.91 2.73 4.67
CA VAL A 9 -0.02 3.90 4.77
C VAL A 9 1.04 3.91 3.64
N PRO A 10 0.65 4.03 2.35
CA PRO A 10 1.59 3.94 1.23
C PRO A 10 2.72 4.98 1.27
N TYR A 11 2.45 6.19 1.77
CA TYR A 11 3.48 7.23 1.92
C TYR A 11 4.58 6.85 2.93
N GLY A 12 4.31 5.89 3.83
CA GLY A 12 5.28 5.34 4.76
C GLY A 12 6.43 4.64 4.04
N LEU A 13 6.15 3.98 2.90
CA LEU A 13 7.15 3.31 2.08
C LEU A 13 8.21 4.29 1.56
N ARG A 14 7.78 5.46 1.07
CA ARG A 14 8.70 6.54 0.69
C ARG A 14 9.55 6.99 1.88
N LYS A 15 8.91 7.24 3.03
CA LYS A 15 9.62 7.74 4.22
C LYS A 15 10.73 6.79 4.67
N ILE A 16 10.46 5.48 4.70
CA ILE A 16 11.47 4.49 5.11
C ILE A 16 12.59 4.35 4.08
N VAL A 17 12.27 4.33 2.78
CA VAL A 17 13.29 4.26 1.71
C VAL A 17 14.20 5.50 1.74
N GLU A 18 13.63 6.69 1.86
CA GLU A 18 14.41 7.92 1.98
C GLU A 18 15.26 7.96 3.27
N TYR A 19 14.73 7.42 4.37
CA TYR A 19 15.50 7.29 5.61
C TYR A 19 16.70 6.36 5.39
N ILE A 20 16.49 5.18 4.82
CA ILE A 20 17.56 4.22 4.54
C ILE A 20 18.63 4.85 3.65
N LYS A 21 18.21 5.54 2.58
CA LYS A 21 19.11 6.29 1.70
C LYS A 21 20.02 7.24 2.48
N ARG A 22 19.43 8.11 3.31
CA ARG A 22 20.19 9.12 4.07
C ARG A 22 21.07 8.50 5.16
N ARG A 23 20.58 7.46 5.82
CA ARG A 23 21.23 6.89 7.01
C ARG A 23 22.32 5.87 6.69
N TYR A 24 22.21 5.16 5.58
CA TYR A 24 23.04 4.01 5.23
C TYR A 24 23.77 4.17 3.89
N LEU A 25 24.06 5.42 3.49
CA LEU A 25 24.85 5.74 2.29
C LEU A 25 24.24 5.22 0.98
N ASN A 26 22.91 5.30 0.85
CA ASN A 26 22.16 4.91 -0.35
C ASN A 26 22.52 3.50 -0.87
N PRO A 27 22.29 2.45 -0.07
CA PRO A 27 22.56 1.08 -0.53
C PRO A 27 21.52 0.69 -1.58
N ALA A 28 21.82 -0.39 -2.31
CA ALA A 28 20.82 -1.05 -3.15
C ALA A 28 19.67 -1.58 -2.28
N ILE A 29 18.44 -1.24 -2.64
CA ILE A 29 17.22 -1.61 -1.91
C ILE A 29 16.33 -2.50 -2.78
N PHE A 30 15.88 -3.60 -2.21
CA PHE A 30 14.79 -4.42 -2.75
C PHE A 30 13.64 -4.39 -1.75
N ILE A 31 12.44 -4.02 -2.20
CA ILE A 31 11.23 -4.15 -1.40
C ILE A 31 10.77 -5.59 -1.51
N THR A 32 11.21 -6.43 -0.58
CA THR A 32 11.00 -7.89 -0.63
C THR A 32 9.55 -8.30 -0.37
N GLU A 33 8.79 -7.49 0.36
CA GLU A 33 7.36 -7.70 0.59
C GLU A 33 6.63 -6.36 0.74
N ASN A 34 5.54 -6.19 -0.01
CA ASN A 34 4.56 -5.15 0.24
C ASN A 34 3.19 -5.59 -0.27
N GLY A 35 2.14 -5.39 0.52
CA GLY A 35 0.82 -5.91 0.19
C GLY A 35 -0.26 -5.38 1.11
N PHE A 36 -1.51 -5.65 0.73
CA PHE A 36 -2.66 -5.25 1.52
C PHE A 36 -3.76 -6.31 1.42
N GLY A 37 -4.08 -6.86 2.58
CA GLY A 37 -4.99 -8.00 2.72
C GLY A 37 -6.39 -7.59 3.16
N ASN A 38 -7.31 -8.53 3.06
CA ASN A 38 -8.63 -8.42 3.65
C ASN A 38 -9.00 -9.70 4.39
N VAL A 39 -10.00 -9.60 5.26
CA VAL A 39 -10.55 -10.75 5.96
C VAL A 39 -11.28 -11.64 4.97
N ARG A 40 -11.01 -12.94 5.07
CA ARG A 40 -11.78 -13.96 4.38
C ARG A 40 -13.18 -14.02 4.98
N ASN A 41 -14.16 -14.06 4.09
CA ASN A 41 -15.55 -14.28 4.45
C ASN A 41 -16.12 -15.29 3.44
N ASP A 42 -16.25 -16.55 3.88
CA ASP A 42 -16.70 -17.66 3.02
C ASP A 42 -18.15 -17.51 2.54
N SER A 43 -18.93 -16.61 3.14
CA SER A 43 -20.26 -16.24 2.65
C SER A 43 -20.22 -15.22 1.50
N SER A 44 -19.03 -14.74 1.11
CA SER A 44 -18.90 -13.77 0.01
C SER A 44 -19.06 -14.45 -1.35
N SER A 45 -19.81 -13.82 -2.24
CA SER A 45 -19.88 -14.26 -3.64
C SER A 45 -18.55 -14.09 -4.36
N TRP A 46 -18.32 -14.85 -5.43
CA TRP A 46 -17.14 -14.68 -6.28
C TRP A 46 -16.97 -13.25 -6.79
N SER A 47 -18.08 -12.57 -7.12
CA SER A 47 -18.05 -11.17 -7.58
C SER A 47 -17.47 -10.22 -6.52
N GLN A 48 -17.71 -10.49 -5.23
CA GLN A 48 -17.16 -9.69 -4.13
C GLN A 48 -15.69 -10.01 -3.90
N ILE A 49 -15.33 -11.30 -3.91
CA ILE A 49 -13.94 -11.75 -3.69
C ILE A 49 -13.01 -11.24 -4.80
N ARG A 50 -13.44 -11.31 -6.06
CA ARG A 50 -12.62 -10.90 -7.21
C ARG A 50 -12.45 -9.39 -7.33
N ASN A 51 -13.37 -8.60 -6.77
CA ASN A 51 -13.39 -7.14 -6.92
C ASN A 51 -12.62 -6.47 -5.77
N ASP A 52 -11.32 -6.69 -5.73
CA ASP A 52 -10.40 -6.22 -4.68
C ASP A 52 -9.76 -4.86 -5.00
N THR A 53 -10.58 -3.87 -5.36
CA THR A 53 -10.12 -2.51 -5.71
C THR A 53 -9.23 -1.88 -4.64
N PHE A 54 -9.55 -2.10 -3.36
CA PHE A 54 -8.75 -1.63 -2.23
C PHE A 54 -7.28 -2.10 -2.28
N ARG A 55 -7.02 -3.31 -2.83
CA ARG A 55 -5.67 -3.85 -3.01
C ARG A 55 -4.96 -3.19 -4.18
N VAL A 56 -5.67 -2.94 -5.28
CA VAL A 56 -5.18 -2.16 -6.42
C VAL A 56 -4.75 -0.76 -5.97
N ASP A 57 -5.64 -0.05 -5.27
CA ASP A 57 -5.40 1.31 -4.79
C ASP A 57 -4.16 1.38 -3.89
N TYR A 58 -4.00 0.39 -3.00
CA TYR A 58 -2.84 0.30 -2.13
C TYR A 58 -1.54 0.07 -2.90
N ILE A 59 -1.50 -0.94 -3.79
CA ILE A 59 -0.28 -1.28 -4.55
C ILE A 59 0.10 -0.11 -5.46
N GLN A 60 -0.87 0.48 -6.17
CA GLN A 60 -0.66 1.65 -7.02
C GLN A 60 -0.09 2.83 -6.22
N SER A 61 -0.65 3.11 -5.05
CA SER A 61 -0.16 4.18 -4.17
C SER A 61 1.25 3.89 -3.66
N SER A 62 1.55 2.65 -3.26
CA SER A 62 2.88 2.24 -2.79
C SER A 62 3.92 2.42 -3.89
N LEU A 63 3.64 1.96 -5.11
CA LEU A 63 4.51 2.14 -6.27
C LEU A 63 4.69 3.62 -6.64
N HIS A 64 3.63 4.43 -6.55
CA HIS A 64 3.71 5.87 -6.77
C HIS A 64 4.70 6.54 -5.79
N TYR A 65 4.58 6.25 -4.49
CA TYR A 65 5.46 6.80 -3.47
C TYR A 65 6.90 6.26 -3.58
N LEU A 66 7.06 4.99 -3.95
CA LEU A 66 8.36 4.40 -4.22
C LEU A 66 9.04 5.09 -5.41
N ALA A 67 8.30 5.35 -6.49
CA ALA A 67 8.79 6.08 -7.65
C ALA A 67 9.21 7.52 -7.30
N ILE A 68 8.52 8.19 -6.35
CA ILE A 68 8.99 9.49 -5.83
C ILE A 68 10.33 9.34 -5.11
N ALA A 69 10.51 8.32 -4.27
CA ALA A 69 11.78 8.08 -3.58
C ALA A 69 12.93 7.82 -4.57
N MET A 70 12.67 7.03 -5.61
CA MET A 70 13.60 6.74 -6.70
C MET A 70 13.97 8.00 -7.50
N ARG A 71 12.99 8.83 -7.87
CA ARG A 71 13.25 10.15 -8.48
C ARG A 71 14.06 11.08 -7.58
N GLY A 72 13.97 10.88 -6.26
CA GLY A 72 14.82 11.53 -5.26
C GLY A 72 16.22 10.92 -5.11
N GLY A 73 16.61 9.96 -5.96
CA GLY A 73 17.95 9.34 -5.98
C GLY A 73 18.11 8.11 -5.08
N ALA A 74 17.03 7.50 -4.57
CA ALA A 74 17.14 6.22 -3.86
C ALA A 74 17.45 5.07 -4.84
N ASP A 75 18.45 4.23 -4.54
CA ASP A 75 18.82 3.06 -5.34
C ASP A 75 17.88 1.87 -5.05
N VAL A 76 16.65 1.95 -5.54
CA VAL A 76 15.67 0.84 -5.46
C VAL A 76 15.71 0.02 -6.74
N ARG A 77 15.89 -1.29 -6.61
CA ARG A 77 16.13 -2.20 -7.74
C ARG A 77 15.06 -3.26 -7.93
N GLY A 78 14.11 -3.38 -7.00
CA GLY A 78 13.02 -4.33 -7.12
C GLY A 78 11.91 -4.11 -6.10
N TYR A 79 10.73 -4.61 -6.46
CA TYR A 79 9.52 -4.61 -5.64
C TYR A 79 8.78 -5.92 -5.83
N PHE A 80 8.46 -6.59 -4.72
CA PHE A 80 7.78 -7.87 -4.71
C PHE A 80 6.47 -7.73 -3.93
N VAL A 81 5.36 -8.02 -4.60
CA VAL A 81 4.04 -7.95 -3.99
C VAL A 81 3.83 -9.16 -3.06
N TRP A 82 3.40 -8.90 -1.84
CA TRP A 82 2.86 -9.93 -0.95
C TRP A 82 1.33 -9.99 -1.13
N SER A 83 0.77 -11.02 -1.74
CA SER A 83 1.42 -12.24 -2.22
C SER A 83 0.90 -12.65 -3.59
N LEU A 84 1.56 -13.62 -4.23
CA LEU A 84 1.05 -14.21 -5.47
C LEU A 84 -0.29 -14.93 -5.21
N LEU A 85 -0.35 -15.76 -4.18
CA LEU A 85 -1.51 -16.59 -3.84
C LEU A 85 -1.98 -16.29 -2.42
N ASP A 86 -3.29 -16.42 -2.19
CA ASP A 86 -3.81 -16.58 -0.83
C ASP A 86 -3.15 -17.81 -0.19
N ASN A 87 -2.70 -17.66 1.06
CA ASN A 87 -1.91 -18.65 1.76
C ASN A 87 -2.27 -18.70 3.25
N PHE A 88 -1.52 -19.50 4.01
CA PHE A 88 -1.66 -19.59 5.47
C PHE A 88 -0.97 -18.39 6.13
N GLU A 89 -1.76 -17.44 6.63
CA GLU A 89 -1.27 -16.19 7.23
C GLU A 89 -0.98 -16.37 8.73
N TRP A 90 -0.07 -17.28 9.04
CA TRP A 90 0.48 -17.50 10.39
C TRP A 90 -0.60 -17.68 11.46
N ILE A 91 -0.65 -16.79 12.45
CA ILE A 91 -1.63 -16.83 13.55
C ILE A 91 -3.07 -16.62 13.08
N TYR A 92 -3.29 -16.13 11.86
CA TYR A 92 -4.61 -15.94 11.26
C TYR A 92 -5.03 -17.11 10.37
N GLY A 93 -4.13 -18.08 10.13
CA GLY A 93 -4.39 -19.20 9.22
C GLY A 93 -4.94 -18.72 7.87
N TYR A 94 -6.00 -19.37 7.37
CA TYR A 94 -6.62 -19.00 6.08
C TYR A 94 -7.65 -17.86 6.18
N THR A 95 -7.78 -17.20 7.33
CA THR A 95 -8.80 -16.15 7.54
C THR A 95 -8.39 -14.78 6.99
N SER A 96 -7.15 -14.64 6.50
CA SER A 96 -6.63 -13.43 5.86
C SER A 96 -6.22 -13.72 4.42
N MET A 97 -6.56 -12.83 3.50
CA MET A 97 -6.30 -12.97 2.07
C MET A 97 -5.43 -11.82 1.57
N PHE A 98 -4.18 -12.12 1.21
CA PHE A 98 -3.23 -11.16 0.61
C PHE A 98 -2.96 -11.41 -0.87
N GLY A 99 -3.36 -12.56 -1.38
CA GLY A 99 -3.00 -13.01 -2.72
C GLY A 99 -3.63 -12.16 -3.81
N LEU A 100 -2.85 -11.94 -4.88
CA LEU A 100 -3.39 -11.53 -6.19
C LEU A 100 -4.36 -12.59 -6.74
N TYR A 101 -4.13 -13.86 -6.41
CA TYR A 101 -5.01 -14.97 -6.74
C TYR A 101 -5.74 -15.48 -5.49
N TYR A 102 -7.05 -15.64 -5.63
CA TYR A 102 -7.87 -16.36 -4.67
C TYR A 102 -7.58 -17.85 -4.76
N VAL A 103 -7.45 -18.51 -3.61
CA VAL A 103 -7.33 -19.97 -3.52
C VAL A 103 -8.56 -20.54 -2.82
N ASP A 104 -9.19 -21.51 -3.48
CA ASP A 104 -10.30 -22.26 -2.90
C ASP A 104 -9.78 -23.39 -2.00
N PHE A 105 -9.96 -23.23 -0.70
CA PHE A 105 -9.57 -24.19 0.32
C PHE A 105 -10.74 -25.10 0.77
N ILE A 106 -11.98 -24.84 0.32
CA ILE A 106 -13.18 -25.48 0.88
C ILE A 106 -13.37 -26.89 0.34
N ASP A 107 -13.26 -27.08 -0.97
CA ASP A 107 -13.48 -28.37 -1.64
C ASP A 107 -12.20 -29.23 -1.77
N GLY A 108 -11.08 -28.74 -1.24
CA GLY A 108 -9.77 -29.38 -1.35
C GLY A 108 -9.14 -29.31 -2.75
N SER A 109 -9.78 -28.66 -3.73
CA SER A 109 -9.27 -28.58 -5.11
C SER A 109 -8.06 -27.66 -5.27
N LEU A 110 -7.87 -26.71 -4.34
CA LEU A 110 -6.84 -25.68 -4.39
C LEU A 110 -6.85 -24.89 -5.71
N ARG A 111 -8.02 -24.72 -6.33
CA ARG A 111 -8.15 -23.93 -7.55
C ARG A 111 -7.77 -22.48 -7.30
N ARG A 112 -7.08 -21.88 -8.27
CA ARG A 112 -6.61 -20.49 -8.21
C ARG A 112 -7.38 -19.64 -9.19
N TYR A 113 -7.89 -18.51 -8.72
CA TYR A 113 -8.69 -17.60 -9.51
C TYR A 113 -8.08 -16.19 -9.43
N PRO A 114 -7.75 -15.55 -10.57
CA PRO A 114 -7.18 -14.21 -10.56
C PRO A 114 -8.21 -13.21 -10.03
N LYS A 115 -7.78 -12.34 -9.11
CA LYS A 115 -8.56 -11.18 -8.66
C LYS A 115 -8.31 -9.99 -9.59
N LEU A 116 -9.04 -8.89 -9.42
CA LEU A 116 -8.83 -7.66 -10.18
C LEU A 116 -7.38 -7.17 -10.03
N SER A 117 -6.81 -7.26 -8.82
CA SER A 117 -5.40 -6.91 -8.58
C SER A 117 -4.40 -7.72 -9.39
N ALA A 118 -4.65 -9.01 -9.67
CA ALA A 118 -3.79 -9.81 -10.54
C ALA A 118 -3.77 -9.27 -11.98
N HIS A 119 -4.95 -8.93 -12.52
CA HIS A 119 -5.06 -8.35 -13.85
C HIS A 119 -4.41 -6.97 -13.92
N TRP A 120 -4.66 -6.12 -12.93
CA TRP A 120 -4.05 -4.80 -12.85
C TRP A 120 -2.52 -4.89 -12.76
N TYR A 121 -1.98 -5.74 -11.87
CA TYR A 121 -0.53 -5.88 -11.69
C TYR A 121 0.15 -6.47 -12.92
N ARG A 122 -0.49 -7.43 -13.59
CA ARG A 122 -0.03 -7.94 -14.89
C ARG A 122 0.07 -6.80 -15.92
N ASN A 123 -0.97 -5.98 -16.06
CA ASN A 123 -0.96 -4.89 -17.03
C ASN A 123 0.11 -3.85 -16.67
N PHE A 124 0.23 -3.48 -15.39
CA PHE A 124 1.30 -2.59 -14.92
C PHE A 124 2.71 -3.08 -15.28
N LEU A 125 2.96 -4.40 -15.24
CA LEU A 125 4.26 -4.98 -15.58
C LEU A 125 4.52 -5.12 -17.08
N HIS A 126 3.46 -5.21 -17.91
CA HIS A 126 3.58 -5.37 -19.36
C HIS A 126 3.41 -4.07 -20.14
N ASP A 127 2.78 -3.06 -19.55
CA ASP A 127 2.71 -1.73 -20.12
C ASP A 127 4.01 -0.97 -19.83
N ASP A 128 5.03 -1.21 -20.67
CA ASP A 128 6.13 -0.27 -20.89
C ASP A 128 5.62 1.10 -21.46
N ASP A 129 4.31 1.22 -21.71
CA ASP A 129 3.65 2.35 -22.38
C ASP A 129 2.93 3.34 -21.44
N TYR A 130 3.09 3.20 -20.11
CA TYR A 130 2.97 4.37 -19.21
C TYR A 130 4.15 5.36 -19.36
N GLY A 131 4.97 5.19 -20.42
CA GLY A 131 5.82 6.18 -21.05
C GLY A 131 5.20 6.93 -22.25
N ALA A 132 3.99 6.62 -22.71
CA ALA A 132 3.39 7.27 -23.91
C ALA A 132 1.88 7.56 -23.84
N GLY A 133 1.23 7.47 -22.67
CA GLY A 133 -0.20 7.79 -22.50
C GLY A 133 -0.52 9.03 -21.65
N VAL A 134 0.46 9.58 -20.95
CA VAL A 134 0.37 10.95 -20.40
C VAL A 134 1.09 11.84 -21.41
N VAL A 135 0.31 12.51 -22.26
CA VAL A 135 0.79 13.74 -22.90
C VAL A 135 1.11 14.71 -21.78
N VAL A 136 2.35 14.66 -21.28
CA VAL A 136 2.97 15.81 -20.63
C VAL A 136 3.10 16.82 -21.76
N ASN A 137 2.08 17.65 -21.89
CA ASN A 137 2.11 18.81 -22.75
C ASN A 137 3.27 19.67 -22.22
N ARG A 138 4.44 19.55 -22.87
CA ARG A 138 5.58 20.43 -22.63
C ARG A 138 5.25 21.77 -23.26
N ASN A 139 4.32 22.48 -22.65
CA ASN A 139 4.08 23.89 -22.90
C ASN A 139 4.05 24.59 -21.54
N GLU A 140 4.73 25.73 -21.54
CA GLU A 140 5.12 26.58 -20.44
C GLU A 140 3.91 27.01 -19.57
N PHE A 141 4.11 26.99 -18.24
CA PHE A 141 3.23 27.52 -17.19
C PHE A 141 1.79 26.97 -17.12
N GLY A 142 1.52 26.07 -16.16
CA GLY A 142 0.14 25.71 -15.80
C GLY A 142 0.02 24.66 -14.71
N VAL A 143 -0.19 25.08 -13.47
CA VAL A 143 -0.65 24.22 -12.37
C VAL A 143 -2.04 23.69 -12.73
N GLN A 144 -2.25 22.36 -12.72
CA GLN A 144 -3.59 21.80 -12.61
C GLN A 144 -3.63 20.71 -11.53
N SER A 145 -4.37 21.04 -10.47
CA SER A 145 -4.72 20.17 -9.36
C SER A 145 -5.38 18.89 -9.86
N LEU A 146 -4.84 17.72 -9.50
CA LEU A 146 -5.67 16.53 -9.40
C LEU A 146 -6.59 16.77 -8.21
N GLN A 147 -7.85 17.13 -8.47
CA GLN A 147 -8.87 17.10 -7.45
C GLN A 147 -9.05 15.64 -7.02
N LEU A 148 -8.58 15.35 -5.81
CA LEU A 148 -9.00 14.20 -5.03
C LEU A 148 -10.54 14.21 -5.01
N GLN A 149 -11.18 13.29 -5.73
CA GLN A 149 -12.51 12.86 -5.29
C GLN A 149 -12.29 12.25 -3.91
N THR A 150 -12.86 12.92 -2.91
CA THR A 150 -12.67 12.70 -1.50
C THR A 150 -13.06 11.27 -1.13
N ALA A 151 -12.08 10.38 -1.15
CA ALA A 151 -12.09 9.17 -0.35
C ALA A 151 -12.46 9.59 1.07
N HIS A 152 -13.55 9.00 1.56
CA HIS A 152 -14.08 9.27 2.89
C HIS A 152 -12.96 9.28 3.92
N ARG A 153 -12.92 10.36 4.69
CA ARG A 153 -11.90 10.73 5.66
C ARG A 153 -11.52 9.51 6.51
N TYR A 154 -10.29 9.03 6.37
CA TYR A 154 -9.62 8.47 7.53
C TYR A 154 -9.42 9.62 8.52
N PRO A 155 -9.97 9.56 9.74
CA PRO A 155 -9.66 10.55 10.75
C PRO A 155 -8.15 10.49 11.07
N PRO A 156 -7.50 11.63 11.35
CA PRO A 156 -6.10 11.64 11.75
C PRO A 156 -5.92 10.81 13.04
N PRO A 157 -4.88 9.96 13.15
CA PRO A 157 -4.61 9.28 14.40
C PRO A 157 -3.98 10.29 15.39
N TYR A 158 -4.81 10.66 16.36
CA TYR A 158 -4.55 11.27 17.67
C TYR A 158 -4.40 12.80 17.81
N PRO A 159 -4.94 13.35 18.92
CA PRO A 159 -4.78 14.75 19.32
C PRO A 159 -3.38 14.98 19.91
N ASN A 160 -2.87 16.20 19.70
CA ASN A 160 -1.64 16.71 20.31
C ASN A 160 -1.57 16.35 21.80
N HIS A 161 -0.58 15.53 22.18
CA HIS A 161 -0.16 15.47 23.58
C HIS A 161 0.31 16.89 23.95
N LYS A 162 -0.49 17.58 24.78
CA LYS A 162 -0.09 18.84 25.38
C LYS A 162 1.20 18.59 26.14
N ARG A 163 2.26 19.27 25.68
CA ARG A 163 3.53 19.41 26.37
C ARG A 163 3.20 19.92 27.78
N HIS A 164 3.43 19.10 28.81
CA HIS A 164 3.27 19.52 30.20
C HIS A 164 4.13 20.78 30.40
N GLN A 165 3.47 21.89 30.70
CA GLN A 165 4.14 23.10 31.14
C GLN A 165 4.69 22.83 32.54
N HIS A 166 5.98 23.14 32.73
CA HIS A 166 6.61 23.29 34.02
C HIS A 166 5.78 24.27 34.87
N THR A 167 5.17 23.78 35.95
CA THR A 167 4.69 24.63 37.03
C THR A 167 5.86 24.90 37.97
N ASN A 168 6.31 26.16 38.00
CA ASN A 168 7.20 26.68 39.03
C ASN A 168 6.50 26.62 40.38
N LEU A 169 7.13 26.00 41.38
CA LEU A 169 6.77 26.11 42.79
C LEU A 169 7.67 27.16 43.44
N THR A 170 7.08 28.32 43.73
CA THR A 170 7.50 29.40 44.65
C THR A 170 6.18 30.11 45.01
N GLU A 171 5.82 30.54 46.20
CA GLU A 171 6.24 30.50 47.60
C GLU A 171 4.93 30.87 48.37
N ILE A 172 4.68 30.28 49.55
CA ILE A 172 4.52 30.99 50.84
C ILE A 172 3.42 32.08 50.86
N GLU A 173 2.27 31.78 51.47
CA GLU A 173 1.75 32.30 52.76
C GLU A 173 0.39 31.65 53.09
#